data_AF-A0A803QPP8-F1
#
_entry.id   AF-A0A803QPP8-F1
#
_cell.length_a   1.000
_cell.length_b   1.000
_cell.length_c   1.000
_cell.angle_alpha   90.00
_cell.angle_beta   90.00
_cell.angle_gamma   90.00
#
_symmetry.space_group_name_H-M   'P 1'
#
loop_
_entity.id
_entity.type
_entity.pdbx_description
1 polymer ?
#
loop_
_entity_poly.entity_id
_entity_poly.type
_entity_poly.pdbx_seq_one_letter_code
_entity_poly.pdbx_strand_id
1 'polypeptide(L)'
;MPYLVRENLFIGNIGDAAEVLQNGSSDITHILSMLSTASISIFSEWRSGLTIPTKEIKTHYVGASETEDDSASEDESTELSSSAMSPGKVLYSLEYAGKDLKVVRMAVPMRDMESENLLDHLDVCLNFIDESRKKGSVLVHCFAGVSRSATIITAYLMRSEHLSQEA
;
A
#
# COMPACT_ATOMS: atom_id res chain seq x y z
N MET A 1 2.68 -7.33 18.01
CA MET A 1 1.30 -6.86 18.23
C MET A 1 1.22 -5.41 17.80
N PRO A 2 0.32 -5.05 16.88
CA PRO A 2 0.12 -3.68 16.42
C PRO A 2 -0.17 -2.70 17.55
N TYR A 3 0.17 -1.43 17.32
CA TYR A 3 -0.13 -0.34 18.24
C TYR A 3 -1.42 0.40 17.81
N LEU A 4 -2.33 0.65 18.75
CA LEU A 4 -3.57 1.39 18.53
C LEU A 4 -3.27 2.90 18.49
N VAL A 5 -3.51 3.55 17.35
CA VAL A 5 -3.28 5.00 17.18
C VAL A 5 -4.55 5.80 17.46
N ARG A 6 -5.68 5.33 16.93
CA ARG A 6 -7.04 5.87 17.11
C ARG A 6 -8.03 4.71 17.06
N GLU A 7 -9.29 4.97 17.41
CA GLU A 7 -10.37 3.99 17.26
C GLU A 7 -10.35 3.36 15.85
N ASN A 8 -10.30 2.02 15.81
CA ASN A 8 -10.24 1.21 14.59
C ASN A 8 -9.02 1.48 13.68
N LEU A 9 -7.97 2.15 14.17
CA LEU A 9 -6.77 2.48 13.40
C LEU A 9 -5.50 2.04 14.14
N PHE A 10 -4.80 1.08 13.55
CA PHE A 10 -3.58 0.49 14.09
C PHE A 10 -2.38 0.78 13.19
N ILE A 11 -1.20 0.93 13.79
CA ILE A 11 0.09 0.93 13.12
C ILE A 11 0.88 -0.33 13.47
N GLY A 12 1.63 -0.88 12.52
CA GLY A 12 2.48 -2.03 12.78
C GLY A 12 3.58 -2.22 11.73
N ASN A 13 4.32 -3.32 11.87
CA ASN A 13 5.36 -3.76 10.95
C ASN A 13 4.90 -4.95 10.08
N ILE A 14 5.78 -5.43 9.20
CA ILE A 14 5.49 -6.59 8.34
C ILE A 14 5.16 -7.86 9.13
N GLY A 15 5.75 -8.06 10.31
CA GLY A 15 5.47 -9.20 11.18
C GLY A 15 4.08 -9.14 11.79
N ASP A 16 3.62 -7.97 12.22
CA ASP A 16 2.26 -7.79 12.72
C ASP A 16 1.22 -8.11 11.63
N ALA A 17 1.43 -7.63 10.40
CA ALA A 17 0.56 -7.94 9.27
C ALA A 17 0.59 -9.44 8.91
N ALA A 18 1.78 -10.06 8.93
CA ALA A 18 1.93 -11.48 8.69
C ALA A 18 1.20 -12.34 9.72
N GLU A 19 1.20 -11.93 10.99
CA GLU A 19 0.48 -12.62 12.07
C GLU A 19 -1.04 -12.55 11.85
N VAL A 20 -1.57 -11.36 11.53
CA VAL A 20 -2.99 -11.18 11.21
C VAL A 20 -3.41 -12.02 9.99
N LEU A 21 -2.59 -12.02 8.94
CA LEU A 21 -2.89 -12.76 7.72
C LEU A 21 -2.82 -14.29 7.92
N GLN A 22 -1.89 -14.80 8.73
CA GLN A 22 -1.78 -16.24 8.99
C GLN A 22 -2.83 -16.76 9.95
N ASN A 23 -3.00 -16.07 11.07
CA ASN A 23 -3.76 -16.59 12.20
C ASN A 23 -5.20 -16.06 12.23
N GLY A 24 -5.47 -15.01 11.45
CA GLY A 24 -6.69 -14.20 11.55
C GLY A 24 -6.60 -13.19 12.68
N SER A 25 -7.59 -12.31 12.76
CA SER A 25 -7.80 -11.38 13.87
C SER A 25 -9.30 -11.25 14.10
N SER A 26 -9.71 -11.10 15.37
CA SER A 26 -11.09 -10.71 15.70
C SER A 26 -11.36 -9.24 15.42
N ASP A 27 -10.31 -8.42 15.39
CA ASP A 27 -10.42 -6.96 15.44
C ASP A 27 -10.03 -6.34 14.09
N ILE A 28 -8.93 -6.82 13.49
CA ILE A 28 -8.39 -6.30 12.24
C ILE A 28 -9.04 -6.99 11.05
N THR A 29 -9.75 -6.19 10.26
CA THR A 29 -10.51 -6.64 9.08
C THR A 29 -9.89 -6.14 7.77
N HIS A 30 -9.12 -5.05 7.85
CA HIS A 30 -8.47 -4.43 6.70
C HIS A 30 -6.98 -4.22 6.96
N ILE A 31 -6.15 -4.35 5.92
CA ILE A 31 -4.71 -4.08 5.98
C ILE A 31 -4.32 -3.14 4.84
N LEU A 32 -3.61 -2.06 5.18
CA LEU A 32 -2.92 -1.21 4.21
C LEU A 32 -1.42 -1.50 4.28
N SER A 33 -0.89 -2.10 3.21
CA SER A 33 0.52 -2.47 3.09
C SER A 33 1.27 -1.51 2.19
N MET A 34 2.38 -0.99 2.70
CA MET A 34 3.28 -0.08 1.99
C MET A 34 4.68 -0.69 1.95
N LEU A 35 4.89 -1.56 0.96
CA LEU A 35 6.13 -2.32 0.74
C LEU A 35 6.67 -2.03 -0.66
N SER A 36 7.86 -2.52 -0.99
CA SER A 36 8.47 -2.29 -2.31
C SER A 36 7.72 -2.91 -3.49
N THR A 37 6.77 -3.81 -3.22
CA THR A 37 5.93 -4.49 -4.21
C THR A 37 4.49 -4.59 -3.72
N ALA A 38 3.55 -4.64 -4.66
CA ALA A 38 2.15 -4.92 -4.36
C ALA A 38 1.90 -6.41 -4.09
N SER A 39 2.80 -7.29 -4.57
CA SER A 39 2.63 -8.75 -4.48
C SER A 39 2.59 -9.23 -3.02
N ILE A 40 1.62 -10.08 -2.71
CA ILE A 40 1.55 -10.74 -1.40
C ILE A 40 2.71 -11.72 -1.17
N SER A 41 3.40 -12.15 -2.23
CA SER A 41 4.58 -13.01 -2.13
C SER A 41 5.72 -12.39 -1.32
N ILE A 42 5.73 -11.06 -1.13
CA ILE A 42 6.68 -10.37 -0.25
C ILE A 42 6.75 -10.95 1.16
N PHE A 43 5.64 -11.51 1.67
CA PHE A 43 5.62 -12.17 2.97
C PHE A 43 6.39 -13.49 2.97
N SER A 44 6.35 -14.24 1.87
CA SER A 44 7.12 -15.48 1.67
C SER A 44 8.62 -15.19 1.47
N GLU A 45 8.94 -14.07 0.83
CA GLU A 45 10.31 -13.57 0.65
C GLU A 45 10.91 -13.09 1.97
N TRP A 46 10.11 -12.38 2.78
CA TRP A 46 10.50 -11.88 4.09
C TRP A 46 10.71 -13.02 5.11
N ARG A 47 9.84 -14.04 5.09
CA ARG A 47 9.91 -15.19 6.01
C ARG A 47 9.63 -16.49 5.26
N SER A 48 10.68 -17.29 5.05
CA SER A 48 10.57 -18.60 4.42
C SER A 48 9.50 -19.48 5.06
N GLY A 49 8.73 -20.18 4.23
CA GLY A 49 7.64 -21.07 4.67
C GLY A 49 6.32 -20.35 4.93
N LEU A 50 6.26 -19.03 4.81
CA LEU A 50 5.03 -18.27 4.91
C LEU A 50 4.29 -18.25 3.57
N THR A 51 3.13 -18.93 3.50
CA THR A 51 2.21 -18.83 2.37
C THR A 51 0.91 -18.18 2.83
N ILE A 52 0.54 -17.06 2.20
CA ILE A 52 -0.68 -16.34 2.51
C ILE A 52 -1.65 -16.53 1.34
N PRO A 53 -2.82 -17.16 1.57
CA PRO A 53 -3.82 -17.29 0.51
C PRO A 53 -4.33 -15.90 0.15
N THR A 54 -4.53 -15.66 -1.15
CA THR A 54 -5.06 -14.41 -1.67
C THR A 54 -6.06 -14.67 -2.80
N LYS A 55 -6.99 -13.74 -2.97
CA LYS A 55 -7.89 -13.64 -4.11
C LYS A 55 -7.97 -12.18 -4.53
N GLU A 56 -7.48 -11.87 -5.73
CA GLU A 56 -7.52 -10.51 -6.28
C GLU A 56 -8.96 -9.99 -6.36
N ILE A 57 -9.13 -8.71 -6.01
CA ILE A 57 -10.36 -7.94 -6.21
C ILE A 57 -10.19 -7.01 -7.41
N LYS A 58 -9.12 -6.20 -7.40
CA LYS A 58 -8.77 -5.29 -8.50
C LYS A 58 -7.34 -4.79 -8.38
N THR A 59 -6.70 -4.52 -9.51
CA THR A 59 -5.40 -3.83 -9.57
C THR A 59 -5.55 -2.53 -10.36
N HIS A 60 -5.04 -1.43 -9.82
CA HIS A 60 -5.09 -0.09 -10.41
C HIS A 60 -3.71 0.29 -10.95
N TYR A 61 -3.67 0.80 -12.17
CA TYR A 61 -2.45 1.21 -12.86
C TYR A 61 -2.48 2.72 -13.13
N VAL A 62 -1.32 3.37 -13.04
CA VAL A 62 -1.14 4.75 -13.49
C VAL A 62 -0.97 4.73 -15.01
N GLY A 63 -1.79 5.51 -15.73
CA GLY A 63 -1.65 5.67 -17.18
C GLY A 63 -0.34 6.37 -17.54
N ALA A 64 0.31 5.96 -18.63
CA ALA A 64 1.53 6.61 -19.10
C ALA A 64 1.22 7.98 -19.74
N SER A 65 1.12 9.01 -18.91
CA SER A 65 1.25 10.44 -19.20
C SER A 65 1.31 11.13 -17.84
N GLU A 66 2.38 11.79 -17.38
CA GLU A 66 3.30 12.70 -18.05
C GLU A 66 4.74 12.45 -17.54
N THR A 67 5.67 12.28 -18.47
CA THR A 67 7.10 12.50 -18.19
C THR A 67 7.32 14.02 -18.17
N GLU A 68 7.65 14.57 -17.00
CA GLU A 68 8.44 15.80 -17.01
C GLU A 68 9.87 15.40 -17.39
N ASP A 69 10.23 15.76 -18.63
CA ASP A 69 11.57 15.72 -19.19
C ASP A 69 12.56 16.42 -18.26
N ASP A 70 13.73 15.81 -18.05
CA ASP A 70 14.96 16.58 -18.12
C ASP A 70 16.11 15.75 -18.71
N SER A 71 16.79 16.35 -19.69
CA SER A 71 18.02 15.95 -20.39
C SER A 71 17.97 14.96 -21.59
N ALA A 72 17.68 15.54 -22.76
CA ALA A 72 18.42 15.48 -24.04
C ALA A 72 19.20 14.22 -24.47
N SER A 73 18.76 13.61 -25.58
CA SER A 73 19.59 13.38 -26.79
C SER A 73 18.73 12.96 -27.98
N GLU A 74 18.98 13.57 -29.14
CA GLU A 74 18.35 13.31 -30.44
C GLU A 74 18.68 11.89 -30.95
N ASP A 75 17.69 11.20 -31.52
CA ASP A 75 17.81 10.58 -32.85
C ASP A 75 16.47 9.97 -33.32
N GLU A 76 16.11 10.31 -34.56
CA GLU A 76 14.89 9.96 -35.28
C GLU A 76 15.05 8.64 -36.04
N SER A 77 14.19 7.65 -35.78
CA SER A 77 13.74 6.70 -36.82
C SER A 77 12.41 6.04 -36.43
N THR A 78 11.40 6.33 -37.22
CA THR A 78 10.06 5.73 -37.22
C THR A 78 10.09 4.24 -37.53
N GLU A 79 9.54 3.41 -36.64
CA GLU A 79 8.91 2.14 -37.01
C GLU A 79 7.56 1.99 -36.29
N LEU A 80 6.48 1.92 -37.09
CA LEU A 80 5.17 1.51 -36.61
C LEU A 80 5.21 0.02 -36.27
N SER A 81 5.20 -0.28 -34.98
CA SER A 81 4.94 -1.61 -34.44
C SER A 81 3.73 -1.53 -33.53
N SER A 82 2.74 -2.40 -33.75
CA SER A 82 1.58 -2.55 -32.87
C SER A 82 2.04 -3.04 -31.50
N SER A 83 2.40 -2.11 -30.63
CA SER A 83 2.91 -2.39 -29.29
C SER A 83 1.74 -2.55 -28.34
N ALA A 84 1.53 -3.77 -27.85
CA ALA A 84 0.74 -4.01 -26.65
C ALA A 84 1.26 -3.06 -25.56
N MET A 85 0.42 -2.12 -25.13
CA MET A 85 0.82 -1.10 -24.15
C MET A 85 1.44 -1.81 -22.95
N SER A 86 2.68 -1.41 -22.60
CA SER A 86 3.28 -1.85 -21.36
C SER A 86 2.27 -1.57 -20.24
N PRO A 87 1.92 -2.55 -19.40
CA PRO A 87 1.07 -2.28 -18.24
C PRO A 87 1.72 -1.13 -17.47
N GLY A 88 0.96 -0.05 -17.24
CA GLY A 88 1.46 1.11 -16.51
C GLY A 88 2.01 0.74 -15.12
N LYS A 89 2.63 1.69 -14.42
CA LYS A 89 3.08 1.44 -13.03
C LYS A 89 1.86 1.10 -12.16
N VAL A 90 1.91 0.00 -11.41
CA VAL A 90 0.84 -0.36 -10.45
C VAL A 90 0.74 0.74 -9.39
N LEU A 91 -0.42 1.37 -9.26
CA LEU A 91 -0.71 2.33 -8.20
C LEU A 91 -1.04 1.61 -6.89
N TYR A 92 -1.93 0.62 -6.95
CA TYR A 92 -2.24 -0.28 -5.84
C TYR A 92 -2.90 -1.57 -6.32
N SER A 93 -2.83 -2.63 -5.52
CA SER A 93 -3.61 -3.85 -5.68
C SER A 93 -4.52 -4.06 -4.47
N LEU A 94 -5.74 -4.53 -4.70
CA LEU A 94 -6.73 -4.82 -3.67
C LEU A 94 -7.10 -6.30 -3.77
N GLU A 95 -7.08 -6.99 -2.63
CA GLU A 95 -7.28 -8.43 -2.55
C GLU A 95 -7.95 -8.85 -1.23
N TYR A 96 -8.64 -9.98 -1.27
CA TYR A 96 -8.95 -10.73 -0.05
C TYR A 96 -7.74 -11.59 0.29
N ALA A 97 -7.28 -11.54 1.53
CA ALA A 97 -6.05 -12.18 1.95
C ALA A 97 -6.18 -12.86 3.31
N GLY A 98 -5.23 -13.75 3.58
CA GLY A 98 -5.09 -14.41 4.87
C GLY A 98 -6.09 -15.53 5.12
N LYS A 99 -6.07 -16.08 6.34
CA LYS A 99 -6.92 -17.20 6.74
C LYS A 99 -8.39 -16.93 6.38
N ASP A 100 -8.99 -17.91 5.71
CA ASP A 100 -10.37 -17.86 5.18
C ASP A 100 -10.67 -16.70 4.21
N LEU A 101 -9.65 -16.00 3.69
CA LEU A 101 -9.79 -14.82 2.82
C LEU A 101 -10.65 -13.69 3.46
N LYS A 102 -10.57 -13.55 4.79
CA LYS A 102 -11.40 -12.60 5.56
C LYS A 102 -10.82 -11.19 5.67
N VAL A 103 -9.55 -11.00 5.36
CA VAL A 103 -8.90 -9.69 5.47
C VAL A 103 -8.91 -9.02 4.09
N VAL A 104 -9.38 -7.78 4.02
CA VAL A 104 -9.23 -6.97 2.80
C VAL A 104 -7.87 -6.26 2.86
N ARG A 105 -6.96 -6.60 1.96
CA ARG A 105 -5.63 -5.97 1.89
C ARG A 105 -5.55 -5.04 0.68
N MET A 106 -5.15 -3.79 0.91
CA MET A 106 -4.67 -2.90 -0.13
C MET A 106 -3.15 -2.80 -0.07
N ALA A 107 -2.49 -3.08 -1.18
CA ALA A 107 -1.04 -3.05 -1.32
C ALA A 107 -0.63 -1.90 -2.24
N VAL A 108 0.09 -0.93 -1.68
CA VAL A 108 0.60 0.24 -2.40
C VAL A 108 2.11 0.08 -2.52
N PRO A 109 2.65 -0.19 -3.72
CA PRO A 109 4.08 -0.36 -3.91
C PRO A 109 4.80 0.98 -3.73
N MET A 110 5.57 1.11 -2.66
CA MET A 110 6.37 2.30 -2.32
C MET A 110 7.72 1.89 -1.75
N ARG A 111 8.80 2.42 -2.31
CA ARG A 111 10.16 2.19 -1.79
C ARG A 111 10.42 3.12 -0.60
N ASP A 112 11.28 2.69 0.33
CA ASP A 112 11.68 3.49 1.49
C ASP A 112 12.92 4.32 1.13
N MET A 113 12.73 5.31 0.27
CA MET A 113 13.81 6.17 -0.24
C MET A 113 13.30 7.59 -0.40
N GLU A 114 14.21 8.56 -0.26
CA GLU A 114 13.89 10.00 -0.32
C GLU A 114 13.31 10.42 -1.67
N SER A 115 13.63 9.71 -2.75
CA SER A 115 13.13 9.97 -4.10
C SER A 115 11.74 9.39 -4.38
N GLU A 116 11.12 8.67 -3.45
CA GLU A 116 9.77 8.14 -3.64
C GLU A 116 8.72 9.22 -3.37
N ASN A 117 7.93 9.57 -4.39
CA ASN A 117 6.85 10.55 -4.26
C ASN A 117 5.64 9.92 -3.54
N LEU A 118 5.44 10.25 -2.27
CA LEU A 118 4.31 9.76 -1.49
C LEU A 118 2.99 10.46 -1.83
N LEU A 119 3.03 11.66 -2.40
CA LEU A 119 1.83 12.48 -2.66
C LEU A 119 0.88 11.78 -3.64
N ASP A 120 1.43 11.10 -4.64
CA ASP A 120 0.67 10.34 -5.65
C ASP A 120 -0.16 9.20 -5.03
N HIS A 121 0.22 8.76 -3.83
CA HIS A 121 -0.39 7.64 -3.12
C HIS A 121 -1.30 8.08 -1.97
N LEU A 122 -1.27 9.36 -1.57
CA LEU A 122 -1.98 9.82 -0.38
C LEU A 122 -3.48 9.60 -0.52
N ASP A 123 -4.12 10.13 -1.57
CA ASP A 123 -5.57 10.10 -1.67
C ASP A 123 -6.14 8.69 -1.63
N VAL A 124 -5.52 7.74 -2.34
CA VAL A 124 -5.95 6.33 -2.34
C VAL A 124 -5.75 5.68 -0.97
N CYS A 125 -4.61 5.92 -0.31
CA CYS A 125 -4.33 5.41 1.03
C CYS A 125 -5.33 5.94 2.05
N LEU A 126 -5.51 7.26 2.08
CA LEU A 126 -6.34 7.93 3.06
C LEU A 126 -7.83 7.58 2.88
N ASN A 127 -8.29 7.44 1.64
CA ASN A 127 -9.67 6.99 1.36
C ASN A 127 -9.87 5.53 1.76
N PHE A 128 -8.87 4.66 1.56
CA PHE A 128 -8.94 3.28 2.02
C PHE A 128 -9.02 3.20 3.55
N ILE A 129 -8.23 4.00 4.28
CA ILE A 129 -8.31 4.06 5.74
C ILE A 129 -9.71 4.49 6.18
N ASP A 130 -10.25 5.56 5.59
CA ASP A 130 -11.57 6.09 5.94
C ASP A 130 -12.70 5.06 5.75
N GLU A 131 -12.72 4.40 4.59
CA GLU A 131 -13.73 3.39 4.27
C GLU A 131 -13.57 2.11 5.09
N SER A 132 -12.33 1.73 5.40
CA SER A 132 -12.05 0.55 6.23
C SER A 132 -12.52 0.76 7.67
N ARG A 133 -12.25 1.94 8.25
CA ARG A 133 -12.64 2.28 9.63
C ARG A 133 -14.16 2.29 9.86
N LYS A 134 -14.95 2.52 8.81
CA LYS A 134 -16.43 2.44 8.86
C LYS A 134 -16.96 0.99 8.92
N LYS A 135 -16.13 0.02 8.52
CA LYS A 135 -16.52 -1.41 8.41
C LYS A 135 -15.88 -2.30 9.47
N GLY A 136 -14.76 -1.86 10.03
CA GLY A 136 -14.02 -2.55 11.09
C GLY A 136 -12.68 -1.88 11.34
N SER A 137 -11.69 -2.60 11.89
CA SER A 137 -10.36 -2.03 12.12
C SER A 137 -9.41 -2.19 10.94
N VAL A 138 -8.58 -1.18 10.73
CA VAL A 138 -7.50 -1.17 9.74
C VAL A 138 -6.12 -1.19 10.41
N LEU A 139 -5.26 -2.08 9.93
CA LEU A 139 -3.83 -2.08 10.23
C LEU A 139 -3.06 -1.45 9.07
N VAL A 140 -2.36 -0.36 9.36
CA VAL A 140 -1.50 0.35 8.42
C VAL A 140 -0.05 0.00 8.72
N HIS A 141 0.65 -0.61 7.77
CA HIS A 141 2.02 -1.07 8.00
C HIS A 141 2.95 -0.83 6.81
N CYS A 142 4.23 -0.64 7.12
CA CYS A 142 5.32 -0.79 6.16
C CYS A 142 6.23 -1.94 6.60
N PHE A 143 7.51 -1.92 6.21
CA PHE A 143 8.44 -2.96 6.64
C PHE A 143 8.67 -2.91 8.16
N ALA A 144 9.16 -1.78 8.67
CA ALA A 144 9.50 -1.60 10.08
C ALA A 144 8.37 -0.99 10.94
N GLY A 145 7.35 -0.39 10.31
CA GLY A 145 6.29 0.34 11.01
C GLY A 145 6.68 1.74 11.47
N VAL A 146 7.73 2.34 10.88
CA VAL A 146 8.34 3.60 11.38
C VAL A 146 8.25 4.76 10.38
N SER A 147 8.54 4.53 9.10
CA SER A 147 8.64 5.58 8.07
C SER A 147 7.31 5.74 7.32
N ARG A 148 7.15 5.08 6.16
CA ARG A 148 5.96 5.15 5.28
C ARG A 148 4.62 5.02 6.01
N SER A 149 4.50 4.07 6.94
CA SER A 149 3.25 3.87 7.68
C SER A 149 2.92 5.01 8.64
N ALA A 150 3.92 5.56 9.32
CA ALA A 150 3.71 6.72 10.17
C ALA A 150 3.32 7.93 9.32
N THR A 151 3.98 8.14 8.17
CA THR A 151 3.66 9.25 7.27
C THR A 151 2.21 9.19 6.78
N ILE A 152 1.72 8.03 6.32
CA ILE A 152 0.34 7.88 5.86
C ILE A 152 -0.66 8.11 7.00
N ILE A 153 -0.40 7.59 8.20
CA ILE A 153 -1.27 7.80 9.36
C ILE A 153 -1.28 9.28 9.75
N THR A 154 -0.12 9.95 9.80
CA THR A 154 -0.04 11.37 10.09
C THR A 154 -0.84 12.19 9.09
N ALA A 155 -0.66 11.95 7.79
CA ALA A 155 -1.44 12.60 6.74
C ALA A 155 -2.96 12.34 6.89
N TYR A 156 -3.35 11.12 7.27
CA TYR A 156 -4.74 10.76 7.54
C TYR A 156 -5.32 11.59 8.69
N LEU A 157 -4.61 11.67 9.81
CA LEU A 157 -5.06 12.40 10.99
C LEU A 157 -5.12 13.91 10.74
N MET A 158 -4.13 14.48 10.06
CA MET A 158 -4.16 15.88 9.64
C MET A 158 -5.38 16.19 8.76
N ARG A 159 -5.68 15.31 7.78
CA ARG A 159 -6.81 15.50 6.86
C ARG A 159 -8.17 15.30 7.54
N SER A 160 -8.31 14.29 8.38
CA SER A 160 -9.61 13.88 8.96
C SER A 160 -9.94 14.60 10.27
N GLU A 161 -8.95 14.98 11.06
CA GLU A 161 -9.11 15.61 12.38
C GLU A 161 -8.69 17.09 12.37
N HIS A 162 -8.33 17.66 11.21
CA HIS A 162 -7.84 19.04 11.07
C HIS A 162 -6.67 19.38 12.00
N LEU A 163 -5.81 18.39 12.27
CA LEU A 163 -4.64 18.57 13.11
C LEU A 163 -3.50 19.26 12.34
N SER A 164 -2.78 20.14 13.02
CA SER A 164 -1.52 20.72 12.55
C SER A 164 -0.34 20.07 13.26
N GLN A 165 0.85 20.23 12.69
CA GLN A 165 2.08 19.93 13.41
C GLN A 165 2.22 20.86 14.62
N GLU A 166 2.66 20.33 15.76
CA GLU A 166 3.06 21.14 16.92
C GLU A 166 4.43 21.78 16.65
N ALA A 167 4.57 23.07 17.03
CA ALA A 167 5.74 23.89 16.74
C ALA A 167 6.90 23.64 17.72
#